data_AF-A0A351G8I5-F1
#
_entry.id   AF-A0A351G8I5-F1
#
_cell.length_a   1.000
_cell.length_b   1.000
_cell.length_c   1.000
_cell.angle_alpha   90.00
_cell.angle_beta   90.00
_cell.angle_gamma   90.00
#
_symmetry.space_group_name_H-M   'P 1'
#
loop_
_entity.id
_entity.type
_entity.pdbx_description
1 polymer ?
#
loop_
_entity_poly.entity_id
_entity_poly.type
_entity_poly.pdbx_seq_one_letter_code
_entity_poly.pdbx_strand_id
1 'polypeptide(L)'
;MKRRLLTVFWTIVLSLVFTGVVYAANGDEAAAVSVAAVLAPLAAAALGIERGMEILWGFVESIGDMFKKEEPSEGALPGPEQKDWKSGKKYKEFKTWFSALVGLALGILIAYQTNLLMFTLVGFENVSANADKFVTGIVVGSGSKFTHDVIGIFSEGKKLVEHAQGLVEARKTKEGAG
;
A
#
# COMPACT_ATOMS: atom_id res chain seq x y z
N MET A 1 -20.20 20.93 4.37
CA MET A 1 -18.99 21.06 5.23
C MET A 1 -18.19 19.76 5.39
N LYS A 2 -18.80 18.60 5.69
CA LYS A 2 -18.10 17.32 5.93
C LYS A 2 -17.09 16.91 4.83
N ARG A 3 -17.39 17.16 3.55
CA ARG A 3 -16.50 16.82 2.42
C ARG A 3 -15.20 17.64 2.36
N ARG A 4 -15.24 18.94 2.68
CA ARG A 4 -14.05 19.80 2.68
C ARG A 4 -13.12 19.49 3.84
N LEU A 5 -13.71 19.11 4.99
CA LEU A 5 -12.98 18.67 6.18
C LEU A 5 -12.22 17.36 5.92
N LEU A 6 -12.84 16.42 5.19
CA LEU A 6 -12.20 15.17 4.78
C LEU A 6 -11.02 15.42 3.82
N THR A 7 -11.16 16.32 2.84
CA THR A 7 -10.06 16.64 1.92
C THR A 7 -8.88 17.25 2.64
N VAL A 8 -9.11 18.24 3.52
CA VAL A 8 -8.05 18.89 4.30
C VAL A 8 -7.35 17.90 5.23
N PHE A 9 -8.12 17.03 5.89
CA PHE A 9 -7.57 15.95 6.71
C PHE A 9 -6.63 15.05 5.90
N TRP A 10 -7.03 14.64 4.70
CA TRP A 10 -6.19 13.82 3.83
C TRP A 10 -4.95 14.55 3.33
N THR A 11 -5.03 15.85 3.01
CA THR A 11 -3.86 16.63 2.59
C THR A 11 -2.82 16.74 3.71
N ILE A 12 -3.28 16.89 4.95
CA ILE A 12 -2.42 16.94 6.14
C ILE A 12 -1.77 15.56 6.39
N VAL A 13 -2.56 14.48 6.33
CA VAL A 13 -2.04 13.11 6.50
C VAL A 13 -1.00 12.77 5.43
N LEU A 14 -1.29 13.07 4.16
CA LEU A 14 -0.33 12.87 3.07
C LEU A 14 0.93 13.72 3.25
N SER A 15 0.79 15.00 3.62
CA SER A 15 1.95 15.86 3.86
C SER A 15 2.82 15.34 5.02
N LEU A 16 2.22 14.85 6.11
CA LEU A 16 2.95 14.28 7.24
C LEU A 16 3.67 12.97 6.87
N VAL A 17 3.02 12.09 6.10
CA VAL A 17 3.63 10.85 5.60
C VAL A 17 4.83 11.17 4.71
N PHE A 18 4.66 12.08 3.73
CA PHE A 18 5.76 12.47 2.84
C PHE A 18 6.90 13.20 3.58
N THR A 19 6.60 14.05 4.56
CA THR A 19 7.63 14.75 5.35
C THR A 19 8.45 13.78 6.20
N GLY A 20 7.81 12.75 6.79
CA GLY A 20 8.51 11.71 7.55
C GLY A 20 9.45 10.87 6.69
N VAL A 21 9.05 10.56 5.46
CA VAL A 21 9.89 9.85 4.48
C VAL A 21 11.10 10.67 4.07
N VAL A 22 10.93 11.97 3.82
CA VAL A 22 12.05 12.87 3.49
C VAL A 22 13.00 13.05 4.67
N TYR A 23 12.48 13.10 5.90
CA TYR A 23 13.33 13.25 7.09
C TYR A 23 14.15 11.99 7.39
N ALA A 24 13.56 10.80 7.21
CA ALA A 24 14.25 9.52 7.39
C ALA A 24 15.34 9.27 6.33
N ALA A 25 15.20 9.83 5.13
CA ALA A 25 16.18 9.68 4.05
C ALA A 25 17.46 10.53 4.21
N ASN A 26 17.48 11.50 5.14
CA ASN A 26 18.61 12.41 5.36
C ASN A 26 19.40 12.12 6.64
N GLY A 27 19.08 11.05 7.37
CA GLY A 27 19.78 10.65 8.59
C GLY A 27 21.04 9.84 8.26
N ASP A 28 22.19 10.51 8.32
CA ASP A 28 23.51 9.95 8.10
C ASP A 28 23.93 9.09 9.33
N GLU A 29 23.52 7.82 9.36
CA GLU A 29 24.12 6.78 10.21
C GLU A 29 23.83 5.38 9.61
N ALA A 30 24.71 4.97 8.70
CA ALA A 30 24.73 3.65 8.09
C ALA A 30 25.27 2.60 9.08
N ALA A 31 24.50 2.27 10.11
CA ALA A 31 24.71 1.07 10.91
C ALA A 31 23.36 0.61 11.48
N ALA A 32 22.82 -0.47 10.92
CA ALA A 32 21.54 -1.05 11.32
C ALA A 32 20.33 -0.10 11.19
N VAL A 33 20.22 0.62 10.06
CA VAL A 33 18.90 1.10 9.62
C VAL A 33 18.00 -0.12 9.56
N SER A 34 17.11 -0.25 10.54
CA SER A 34 16.23 -1.41 10.62
C SER A 34 15.52 -1.51 9.28
N VAL A 35 15.47 -2.70 8.68
CA VAL A 35 14.80 -2.90 7.38
C VAL A 35 13.37 -2.34 7.42
N ALA A 36 12.76 -2.30 8.61
CA ALA A 36 11.49 -1.62 8.88
C ALA A 36 11.49 -0.12 8.56
N ALA A 37 12.56 0.63 8.84
CA ALA A 37 12.67 2.06 8.51
C ALA A 37 12.74 2.31 7.00
N VAL A 38 13.34 1.40 6.23
CA VAL A 38 13.37 1.45 4.75
C VAL A 38 12.02 1.04 4.15
N LEU A 39 11.38 0.03 4.73
CA LEU A 39 10.14 -0.52 4.20
C LEU A 39 8.89 0.25 4.62
N ALA A 40 8.91 0.96 5.76
CA ALA A 40 7.78 1.74 6.23
C ALA A 40 7.31 2.80 5.21
N PRO A 41 8.20 3.61 4.59
CA PRO A 41 7.85 4.48 3.47
C PRO A 41 7.19 3.76 2.30
N LEU A 42 7.75 2.61 1.89
CA LEU A 42 7.25 1.83 0.75
C LEU A 42 5.87 1.24 1.04
N ALA A 43 5.67 0.72 2.25
CA ALA A 43 4.40 0.19 2.71
C ALA A 43 3.34 1.29 2.83
N ALA A 44 3.72 2.47 3.37
CA ALA A 44 2.83 3.62 3.46
C ALA A 44 2.39 4.12 2.07
N ALA A 45 3.31 4.15 1.10
CA ALA A 45 3.01 4.51 -0.28
C ALA A 45 2.05 3.50 -0.93
N ALA A 46 2.31 2.19 -0.77
CA ALA A 46 1.46 1.13 -1.29
C ALA A 46 0.04 1.19 -0.70
N LEU A 47 -0.09 1.38 0.61
CA LEU A 47 -1.37 1.55 1.29
C LEU A 47 -2.10 2.83 0.82
N GLY A 48 -1.36 3.92 0.61
CA GLY A 48 -1.89 5.17 0.07
C GLY A 48 -2.51 4.99 -1.32
N ILE A 49 -1.85 4.24 -2.21
CA ILE A 49 -2.37 3.90 -3.54
C ILE A 49 -3.65 3.07 -3.43
N GLU A 50 -3.68 2.05 -2.58
CA GLU A 50 -4.87 1.21 -2.37
C GLU A 50 -6.07 2.05 -1.91
N ARG A 51 -5.89 2.90 -0.89
CA ARG A 51 -6.95 3.79 -0.40
C ARG A 51 -7.38 4.81 -1.44
N GLY A 52 -6.43 5.35 -2.21
CA GLY A 52 -6.72 6.24 -3.32
C GLY A 52 -7.61 5.59 -4.39
N MET A 53 -7.31 4.34 -4.76
CA MET A 53 -8.10 3.60 -5.76
C MET A 53 -9.49 3.24 -5.26
N GLU A 54 -9.64 2.83 -3.99
CA GLU A 54 -10.95 2.58 -3.40
C GLU A 54 -11.83 3.83 -3.42
N ILE A 55 -11.27 4.98 -3.04
CA ILE A 55 -11.97 6.28 -3.06
C ILE A 55 -12.34 6.67 -4.49
N LEU A 56 -11.42 6.50 -5.45
CA LEU A 56 -11.67 6.80 -6.87
C LEU A 56 -12.83 5.95 -7.41
N TRP A 57 -12.86 4.65 -7.11
CA TRP A 57 -13.96 3.80 -7.53
C TRP A 57 -15.27 4.13 -6.83
N GLY A 58 -15.25 4.40 -5.53
CA GLY A 58 -16.43 4.85 -4.81
C GLY A 58 -17.00 6.14 -5.40
N PHE A 59 -16.13 7.05 -5.85
CA PHE A 59 -16.52 8.28 -6.53
C PHE A 59 -17.13 8.00 -7.91
N VAL A 60 -16.49 7.19 -8.75
CA VAL A 60 -17.00 6.80 -10.08
C VAL A 60 -18.36 6.10 -9.97
N GLU A 61 -18.51 5.18 -9.03
CA GLU A 61 -19.77 4.50 -8.77
C GLU A 61 -20.85 5.47 -8.28
N SER A 62 -20.51 6.38 -7.36
CA SER A 62 -21.44 7.39 -6.85
C SER A 62 -21.92 8.35 -7.95
N ILE A 63 -21.07 8.68 -8.92
CA ILE A 63 -21.47 9.47 -10.10
C ILE A 63 -22.39 8.64 -10.99
N GLY A 64 -22.05 7.38 -11.26
CA GLY A 64 -22.88 6.49 -12.06
C GLY A 64 -24.30 6.32 -11.50
N ASP A 65 -24.41 6.20 -10.17
CA ASP A 65 -25.71 6.12 -9.49
C ASP A 65 -26.51 7.43 -9.57
N MET A 66 -25.83 8.59 -9.58
CA MET A 66 -26.48 9.90 -9.75
C MET A 66 -27.15 10.04 -11.12
N PHE A 67 -26.55 9.49 -12.17
CA PHE A 67 -27.12 9.47 -13.52
C PHE A 67 -28.18 8.38 -13.73
N LYS A 68 -28.33 7.45 -12.80
CA LYS A 68 -29.33 6.36 -12.86
C LYS A 68 -30.66 6.68 -12.19
N LYS A 69 -30.80 7.84 -11.57
CA LYS A 69 -31.98 8.19 -10.80
C LYS A 69 -33.12 8.65 -11.73
N GLU A 70 -33.81 7.69 -12.32
CA GLU A 70 -35.20 7.88 -12.78
C GLU A 70 -36.13 7.52 -11.62
N GLU A 71 -37.01 8.45 -11.25
CA GLU A 71 -37.91 8.28 -10.12
C GLU A 71 -38.91 7.14 -10.38
N PRO A 72 -39.08 6.18 -9.45
CA PRO A 72 -40.26 5.32 -9.50
C PRO A 72 -41.46 6.19 -9.18
N SER A 73 -42.35 6.37 -10.15
CA SER A 73 -43.64 7.02 -9.93
C SER A 73 -44.38 6.29 -8.80
N GLU A 74 -44.88 7.09 -7.85
CA GLU A 74 -45.65 6.63 -6.70
C GLU A 74 -46.92 5.92 -7.23
N GLY A 75 -46.88 4.59 -7.32
CA GLY A 75 -47.94 3.76 -7.90
C GLY A 75 -47.50 2.73 -8.97
N ALA A 76 -46.22 2.67 -9.36
CA ALA A 76 -45.75 1.67 -10.33
C ALA A 76 -45.75 0.24 -9.74
N LEU A 77 -46.34 -0.70 -10.49
CA LEU A 77 -46.28 -2.16 -10.26
C LEU A 77 -44.83 -2.63 -10.02
N PRO A 78 -44.59 -3.76 -9.31
CA PRO A 78 -43.23 -4.29 -9.12
C PRO A 78 -42.55 -4.45 -10.47
N GLY A 79 -41.61 -3.54 -10.76
CA GLY A 79 -40.87 -3.51 -12.01
C GLY A 79 -39.94 -4.72 -12.12
N PRO A 80 -39.49 -5.06 -13.34
CA PRO A 80 -38.55 -6.15 -13.57
C PRO A 80 -37.33 -6.00 -12.66
N GLU A 81 -36.88 -7.11 -12.09
CA GLU A 81 -35.70 -7.22 -11.21
C GLU A 81 -34.57 -6.30 -11.71
N GLN A 82 -34.33 -5.19 -11.00
CA GLN A 82 -33.30 -4.24 -11.37
C GLN A 82 -31.94 -4.91 -11.20
N LYS A 83 -31.44 -5.49 -12.29
CA LYS A 83 -30.13 -6.13 -12.34
C LYS A 83 -29.05 -5.09 -12.00
N ASP A 84 -28.51 -5.18 -10.79
CA ASP A 84 -27.43 -4.32 -10.33
C ASP A 84 -26.25 -4.42 -11.30
N TRP A 85 -26.01 -3.32 -12.02
CA TRP A 85 -24.96 -3.23 -13.02
C TRP A 85 -23.56 -3.44 -12.42
N LYS A 86 -23.39 -3.19 -11.11
CA LYS A 86 -22.15 -3.41 -10.36
C LYS A 86 -21.89 -4.90 -10.06
N SER A 87 -22.92 -5.73 -10.16
CA SER A 87 -22.83 -7.18 -9.90
C SER A 87 -22.31 -8.00 -11.09
N GLY A 88 -22.25 -7.40 -12.29
CA GLY A 88 -21.79 -8.08 -13.49
C GLY A 88 -20.35 -8.56 -13.37
N LYS A 89 -20.09 -9.85 -13.68
CA LYS A 89 -18.73 -10.44 -13.67
C LYS A 89 -17.72 -9.57 -14.44
N LYS A 90 -18.11 -9.12 -15.63
CA LYS A 90 -17.30 -8.24 -16.49
C LYS A 90 -16.91 -6.91 -15.81
N TYR A 91 -17.81 -6.31 -15.03
CA TYR A 91 -17.52 -5.07 -14.32
C TYR A 91 -16.49 -5.30 -13.20
N LYS A 92 -16.65 -6.37 -12.41
CA LYS A 92 -15.71 -6.74 -11.35
C LYS A 92 -14.32 -7.07 -11.90
N GLU A 93 -14.27 -7.82 -13.01
CA GLU A 93 -13.04 -8.16 -13.71
C GLU A 93 -12.34 -6.89 -14.25
N PHE A 94 -13.07 -6.02 -14.94
CA PHE A 94 -12.53 -4.75 -15.44
C PHE A 94 -12.04 -3.86 -14.31
N LYS A 95 -12.83 -3.68 -13.25
CA LYS A 95 -12.47 -2.89 -12.07
C LYS A 95 -11.18 -3.41 -11.45
N THR A 96 -11.05 -4.73 -11.30
CA THR A 96 -9.85 -5.35 -10.72
C THR A 96 -8.62 -5.15 -11.60
N TRP A 97 -8.73 -5.45 -12.90
CA TRP A 97 -7.62 -5.31 -13.85
C TRP A 97 -7.20 -3.85 -14.03
N PHE A 98 -8.16 -2.93 -14.16
CA PHE A 98 -7.89 -1.50 -14.33
C PHE A 98 -7.25 -0.91 -13.07
N SER A 99 -7.72 -1.31 -11.88
CA SER A 99 -7.07 -0.91 -10.62
C SER A 99 -5.62 -1.37 -10.57
N ALA A 100 -5.35 -2.62 -10.94
CA ALA A 100 -3.98 -3.13 -10.95
C ALA A 100 -3.07 -2.32 -11.89
N LEU A 101 -3.57 -1.98 -13.08
CA LEU A 101 -2.81 -1.20 -14.06
C LEU A 101 -2.56 0.24 -13.58
N VAL A 102 -3.59 0.90 -13.05
CA VAL A 102 -3.47 2.26 -12.51
C VAL A 102 -2.57 2.30 -11.27
N GLY A 103 -2.72 1.34 -10.36
CA GLY A 103 -1.85 1.21 -9.18
C GLY A 103 -0.39 1.04 -9.57
N LEU A 104 -0.10 0.18 -10.54
CA LEU A 104 1.25 -0.05 -11.05
C LEU A 104 1.83 1.22 -11.72
N ALA A 105 1.04 1.89 -12.55
CA ALA A 105 1.46 3.15 -13.18
C ALA A 105 1.74 4.25 -12.13
N LEU A 106 0.89 4.37 -11.11
CA LEU A 106 1.08 5.32 -10.02
C LEU A 106 2.30 4.98 -9.16
N GLY A 107 2.52 3.71 -8.84
CA GLY A 107 3.71 3.26 -8.11
C GLY A 107 5.00 3.62 -8.84
N ILE A 108 5.07 3.36 -10.15
CA ILE A 108 6.20 3.77 -10.99
C ILE A 108 6.36 5.29 -10.99
N LEU A 109 5.29 6.04 -11.21
CA LEU A 109 5.35 7.50 -11.24
C LEU A 109 5.89 8.06 -9.91
N ILE A 110 5.39 7.55 -8.78
CA ILE A 110 5.83 7.97 -7.44
C ILE A 110 7.31 7.64 -7.27
N ALA A 111 7.75 6.41 -7.55
CA ALA A 111 9.15 6.01 -7.41
C ALA A 111 10.10 6.89 -8.23
N TYR A 112 9.69 7.29 -9.44
CA TYR A 112 10.45 8.24 -10.26
C TYR A 112 10.46 9.65 -9.69
N GLN A 113 9.33 10.17 -9.19
CA GLN A 113 9.26 11.51 -8.61
C GLN A 113 10.03 11.63 -7.29
N THR A 114 9.99 10.60 -6.46
CA THR A 114 10.62 10.61 -5.13
C THR A 114 12.04 10.05 -5.14
N ASN A 115 12.55 9.62 -6.30
CA ASN A 115 13.83 8.92 -6.44
C ASN A 115 13.98 7.75 -5.45
N LEU A 116 12.91 6.96 -5.25
CA LEU A 116 12.98 5.77 -4.40
C LEU A 116 13.80 4.69 -5.09
N LEU A 117 14.89 4.29 -4.44
CA LEU A 117 15.86 3.33 -4.91
C LEU A 117 15.93 2.17 -3.90
N MET A 118 14.99 1.23 -4.00
CA MET A 118 14.85 0.12 -3.05
C MET A 118 16.12 -0.72 -2.95
N PHE A 119 16.79 -1.03 -4.07
CA PHE A 119 18.03 -1.82 -4.03
C PHE A 119 19.16 -1.05 -3.36
N THR A 120 19.29 0.23 -3.68
CA THR A 120 20.27 1.11 -3.02
C THR A 120 20.00 1.19 -1.51
N LEU A 121 18.74 1.31 -1.10
CA LEU A 121 18.35 1.34 0.32
C LEU A 121 18.65 0.03 1.08
N VAL A 122 18.75 -1.10 0.38
CA VAL A 122 19.12 -2.41 0.95
C VAL A 122 20.64 -2.66 0.86
N GLY A 123 21.41 -1.72 0.28
CA GLY A 123 22.87 -1.81 0.14
C GLY A 123 23.36 -2.46 -1.15
N PHE A 124 22.48 -2.65 -2.15
CA PHE A 124 22.87 -3.11 -3.48
C PHE A 124 23.18 -1.91 -4.38
N GLU A 125 24.46 -1.56 -4.50
CA GLU A 125 24.91 -0.37 -5.24
C GLU A 125 25.10 -0.61 -6.76
N ASN A 126 25.07 -1.86 -7.21
CA ASN A 126 25.37 -2.23 -8.61
C ASN A 126 24.14 -2.23 -9.55
N VAL A 127 23.00 -1.70 -9.11
CA VAL A 127 21.78 -1.63 -9.92
C VAL A 127 21.66 -0.24 -10.53
N SER A 128 21.42 -0.15 -11.84
CA SER A 128 21.20 1.15 -12.49
C SER A 128 20.01 1.88 -11.84
N ALA A 129 20.16 3.19 -11.58
CA ALA A 129 19.15 3.97 -10.87
C ALA A 129 17.76 3.93 -11.55
N ASN A 130 17.70 3.84 -12.88
CA ASN A 130 16.44 3.72 -13.61
C ASN A 130 15.77 2.36 -13.41
N ALA A 131 16.55 1.27 -13.42
CA ALA A 131 16.03 -0.06 -13.15
C ALA A 131 15.55 -0.19 -11.69
N ASP A 132 16.30 0.38 -10.74
CA ASP A 132 15.93 0.38 -9.33
C ASP A 132 14.62 1.14 -9.09
N LYS A 133 14.46 2.36 -9.64
CA LYS A 133 13.21 3.13 -9.58
C LYS A 133 12.04 2.38 -10.22
N PHE A 134 12.26 1.74 -11.36
CA PHE A 134 11.22 0.99 -12.04
C PHE A 134 10.74 -0.22 -11.22
N VAL A 135 11.69 -1.01 -10.68
CA VAL A 135 11.36 -2.17 -9.82
C VAL A 135 10.69 -1.70 -8.53
N THR A 136 11.22 -0.65 -7.90
CA THR A 136 10.62 -0.03 -6.71
C THR A 136 9.19 0.42 -6.99
N GLY A 137 8.97 1.02 -8.16
CA GLY A 137 7.65 1.44 -8.61
C GLY A 137 6.66 0.30 -8.84
N ILE A 138 7.10 -0.81 -9.42
CA ILE A 138 6.28 -2.02 -9.55
C ILE A 138 5.93 -2.58 -8.17
N VAL A 139 6.92 -2.65 -7.27
CA VAL A 139 6.73 -3.15 -5.90
C VAL A 139 5.72 -2.29 -5.14
N VAL A 140 5.86 -0.96 -5.18
CA VAL A 140 4.93 -0.02 -4.56
C VAL A 140 3.54 -0.08 -5.20
N GLY A 141 3.49 -0.13 -6.54
CA GLY A 141 2.25 -0.07 -7.31
C GLY A 141 1.44 -1.38 -7.33
N SER A 142 2.09 -2.52 -7.10
CA SER A 142 1.42 -3.83 -6.94
C SER A 142 0.62 -3.95 -5.62
N GLY A 143 0.78 -2.99 -4.71
CA GLY A 143 -0.13 -2.75 -3.60
C GLY A 143 -0.08 -3.81 -2.49
N SER A 144 -1.16 -3.88 -1.72
CA SER A 144 -1.27 -4.54 -0.40
C SER A 144 -0.94 -6.04 -0.37
N LYS A 145 -0.96 -6.76 -1.49
CA LYS A 145 -0.47 -8.14 -1.54
C LYS A 145 1.01 -8.22 -1.19
N PHE A 146 1.82 -7.35 -1.79
CA PHE A 146 3.24 -7.29 -1.45
C PHE A 146 3.42 -6.85 0.01
N THR A 147 2.68 -5.84 0.47
CA THR A 147 2.76 -5.37 1.86
C THR A 147 2.38 -6.45 2.88
N HIS A 148 1.36 -7.26 2.60
CA HIS A 148 0.95 -8.37 3.47
C HIS A 148 2.00 -9.49 3.49
N ASP A 149 2.56 -9.84 2.34
CA ASP A 149 3.61 -10.86 2.24
C ASP A 149 4.90 -10.39 2.94
N VAL A 150 5.26 -9.12 2.78
CA VAL A 150 6.38 -8.50 3.50
C VAL A 150 6.13 -8.51 5.01
N ILE A 151 4.98 -8.04 5.48
CA ILE A 151 4.62 -8.08 6.92
C ILE A 151 4.65 -9.52 7.44
N GLY A 152 4.18 -10.49 6.65
CA GLY A 152 4.23 -11.91 6.97
C GLY A 152 5.67 -12.38 7.19
N ILE A 153 6.57 -12.10 6.24
CA ILE A 153 8.00 -12.43 6.34
C ILE A 153 8.65 -11.77 7.58
N PHE A 154 8.29 -10.53 7.91
CA PHE A 154 8.76 -9.87 9.14
C PHE A 154 8.26 -10.56 10.41
N SER A 155 7.00 -10.96 10.43
CA SER A 155 6.42 -11.66 11.57
C SER A 155 7.07 -13.03 11.79
N GLU A 156 7.43 -13.72 10.71
CA GLU A 156 8.14 -15.01 10.74
C GLU A 156 9.60 -14.83 11.18
N GLY A 157 10.29 -13.81 10.66
CA GLY A 157 11.65 -13.47 11.05
C GLY A 157 11.75 -13.16 12.56
N LYS A 158 10.79 -12.40 13.11
CA LYS A 158 10.75 -12.12 14.55
C LYS A 158 10.64 -13.40 15.39
N LYS A 159 9.74 -14.31 15.00
CA LYS A 159 9.57 -15.61 15.70
C LYS A 159 10.84 -16.44 15.65
N LEU A 160 11.56 -16.42 14.53
CA LEU A 160 12.80 -17.17 14.35
C LEU A 160 13.93 -16.62 15.25
N VAL A 161 14.02 -15.29 15.40
CA VAL A 161 14.95 -14.64 16.33
C VAL A 161 14.58 -14.95 17.79
N GLU A 162 13.31 -14.84 18.16
CA GLU A 162 12.82 -15.16 19.51
C GLU A 162 13.14 -16.62 19.87
N HIS A 163 12.92 -17.55 18.94
CA HIS A 163 13.24 -18.96 19.13
C HIS A 163 14.76 -19.20 19.28
N ALA A 164 15.59 -18.53 18.47
CA ALA A 164 17.05 -18.61 18.60
C ALA A 164 17.55 -18.04 19.93
N GLN A 165 17.00 -16.90 20.38
CA GLN A 165 17.32 -16.30 21.68
C GLN A 165 16.96 -17.24 22.83
N GLY A 166 15.77 -17.86 22.78
CA GLY A 166 15.35 -18.86 23.77
C GLY A 166 16.28 -20.08 23.84
N LEU A 167 16.80 -20.55 22.70
CA LEU A 167 17.78 -21.64 22.67
C LEU A 167 19.14 -21.25 23.27
N VAL A 168 19.58 -20.01 23.04
CA VAL A 168 20.83 -19.48 23.63
C VAL A 168 20.71 -19.35 25.14
N GLU A 169 19.58 -18.84 25.65
CA GLU A 169 19.33 -18.73 27.10
C GLU A 169 19.22 -20.10 27.78
N ALA A 170 18.58 -21.07 27.13
CA ALA A 170 18.51 -22.45 27.61
C ALA A 170 19.89 -23.13 27.68
N ARG A 171 20.83 -22.72 26.82
CA ARG A 171 22.22 -23.23 26.86
C ARG A 171 23.00 -22.62 28.02
N LYS A 172 22.89 -21.30 28.23
CA LYS A 172 23.55 -20.60 29.35
C LYS A 172 23.10 -21.12 30.72
N THR A 173 21.82 -21.45 30.88
CA THR A 173 21.30 -22.02 32.13
C THR A 173 21.77 -23.45 32.39
N LYS A 174 22.02 -24.25 31.34
CA LYS A 174 22.63 -25.59 31.48
C LYS A 174 24.13 -25.55 31.82
N GLU A 175 24.87 -24.58 31.29
CA GLU A 175 26.31 -24.44 31.56
C GLU A 175 26.61 -23.79 32.92
N GLY A 176 25.70 -22.94 33.44
CA GLY A 176 25.86 -22.32 34.76
C GLY A 176 25.37 -23.15 35.96
N ALA A 177 24.75 -24.31 35.73
CA ALA A 177 24.23 -25.21 36.76
C ALA A 177 25.10 -26.47 36.97
N GLY A 178 26.28 -26.53 36.34
CA GLY A 178 27.26 -27.62 36.45
C GLY A 178 28.46 -27.26 37.29
#